data_AF-A0A0F9EQA2-F1
#
_entry.id   AF-A0A0F9EQA2-F1
#
_cell.length_a   1.000
_cell.length_b   1.000
_cell.length_c   1.000
_cell.angle_alpha   90.00
_cell.angle_beta   90.00
_cell.angle_gamma   90.00
#
_symmetry.space_group_name_H-M   'P 1'
#
loop_
_entity.id
_entity.type
_entity.pdbx_description
1 polymer ?
#
loop_
_entity_poly.entity_id
_entity_poly.type
_entity_poly.pdbx_seq_one_letter_code
_entity_poly.pdbx_strand_id
1 'polypeptide(L)' 'MLEMKELLKMVVEKGASDLHITEATPPVLRIDGELVFTNLKKLSSA' A
#
# COMPACT_ATOMS: atom_id res chain seq x y z
N MET A 1 -9.22 1.67 12.55
CA MET A 1 -8.18 2.56 11.96
C MET A 1 -7.15 1.64 11.34
N LEU A 2 -6.75 1.87 10.09
CA LEU A 2 -5.70 1.05 9.47
C LEU A 2 -4.34 1.55 9.99
N GLU A 3 -3.51 0.66 10.49
CA GLU A 3 -2.17 1.00 11.01
C GLU A 3 -1.08 0.63 10.02
N MET A 4 0.09 1.27 10.14
CA MET A 4 1.26 0.97 9.29
C MET A 4 1.64 -0.52 9.34
N LYS A 5 1.52 -1.16 10.51
CA LYS A 5 1.81 -2.59 10.69
C LYS A 5 0.96 -3.48 9.78
N GLU A 6 -0.33 -3.17 9.61
CA GLU A 6 -1.23 -3.94 8.75
C GLU A 6 -0.89 -3.76 7.26
N LEU A 7 -0.47 -2.56 6.86
CA LEU A 7 0.02 -2.31 5.50
C LEU A 7 1.30 -3.09 5.22
N LEU A 8 2.26 -3.07 6.15
CA LEU A 8 3.51 -3.83 6.01
C LEU A 8 3.26 -5.35 6.01
N LYS A 9 2.29 -5.82 6.78
CA LYS A 9 1.86 -7.22 6.71
C LYS A 9 1.31 -7.57 5.32
N MET A 10 0.48 -6.69 4.73
CA MET A 10 -0.02 -6.87 3.37
C MET A 10 1.10 -6.94 2.33
N VAL A 11 2.18 -6.16 2.48
CA VAL A 11 3.37 -6.21 1.60
C VAL A 11 3.93 -7.61 1.57
N VAL A 12 4.17 -8.20 2.75
CA VAL A 12 4.71 -9.56 2.88
C VAL A 12 3.73 -10.60 2.33
N GLU A 13 2.45 -10.53 2.70
CA GLU A 13 1.43 -11.49 2.28
C GLU A 13 1.22 -11.50 0.76
N LYS A 14 1.41 -10.37 0.09
CA LYS A 14 1.25 -10.24 -1.36
C LYS A 14 2.56 -10.37 -2.14
N GLY A 15 3.68 -10.63 -1.48
CA GLY A 15 4.98 -10.74 -2.13
C GLY A 15 5.45 -9.43 -2.78
N ALA A 16 5.02 -8.29 -2.26
CA ALA A 16 5.44 -6.99 -2.76
C ALA A 16 6.84 -6.62 -2.25
N SER A 17 7.64 -5.96 -3.08
CA SER A 17 8.95 -5.45 -2.69
C SER A 17 8.85 -4.12 -1.94
N ASP A 18 7.85 -3.29 -2.28
CA ASP A 18 7.72 -1.93 -1.78
C ASP A 18 6.26 -1.56 -1.51
N LEU A 19 6.08 -0.69 -0.52
CA LEU A 19 4.83 0.00 -0.21
C LEU A 19 4.99 1.48 -0.51
N HIS A 20 4.19 2.00 -1.43
CA HIS A 20 4.13 3.41 -1.77
C HIS A 20 2.96 4.08 -1.03
N ILE A 21 3.28 5.18 -0.35
CA ILE A 21 2.34 6.04 0.38
C ILE A 21 2.34 7.39 -0.34
N THR A 22 1.17 7.79 -0.86
CA THR A 22 1.01 9.03 -1.62
C THR A 22 -0.38 9.60 -1.35
N GLU A 23 -0.47 10.91 -1.17
CA GLU A 23 -1.75 11.59 -0.94
C GLU A 23 -2.69 11.42 -2.14
N ALA A 24 -4.00 11.35 -1.87
CA ALA A 24 -5.06 11.22 -2.86
C ALA A 24 -5.05 9.92 -3.69
N THR A 25 -4.17 8.97 -3.36
CA THR A 25 -4.16 7.61 -3.91
C THR A 25 -4.34 6.59 -2.78
N PRO A 26 -4.90 5.40 -3.04
CA PRO A 26 -4.78 4.32 -2.07
C PRO A 26 -3.30 3.91 -1.94
N PRO A 27 -2.91 3.18 -0.88
CA PRO A 27 -1.60 2.55 -0.83
C PRO A 27 -1.36 1.71 -2.08
N VAL A 28 -0.15 1.79 -2.63
CA VAL A 28 0.25 1.07 -3.85
C VAL A 28 1.38 0.11 -3.51
N LEU A 29 1.31 -1.10 -4.03
CA LEU A 29 2.34 -2.12 -3.87
C LEU A 29 3.15 -2.22 -5.15
N ARG A 30 4.46 -2.43 -5.03
CA ARG A 30 5.29 -2.86 -6.18
C ARG A 30 5.43 -4.38 -6.13
N ILE A 31 4.88 -5.07 -7.13
CA ILE A 31 4.93 -6.54 -7.25
C ILE A 31 5.52 -6.86 -8.62
N ASP A 32 6.63 -7.61 -8.66
CA ASP A 32 7.35 -7.96 -9.90
C ASP A 32 7.67 -6.76 -10.82
N GLY A 33 7.91 -5.59 -10.21
CA GLY A 33 8.20 -4.34 -10.93
C GLY A 33 6.98 -3.49 -11.28
N GLU A 34 5.77 -4.04 -11.15
CA GLU A 34 4.52 -3.36 -11.50
C GLU A 34 3.86 -2.68 -10.29
N LEU A 35 3.20 -1.54 -10.53
CA LEU A 35 2.45 -0.81 -9.50
C LEU A 35 1.01 -1.32 -9.41
N VAL A 36 0.67 -1.92 -8.27
CA VAL A 36 -0.65 -2.48 -7.99
C VAL A 36 -1.36 -1.65 -6.92
N PHE A 37 -2.41 -0.94 -7.33
CA PHE A 37 -3.25 -0.18 -6.41
C PHE A 37 -4.06 -1.11 -5.51
N THR A 38 -4.05 -0.85 -4.21
CA THR A 38 -4.88 -1.61 -3.27
C THR A 38 -6.35 -1.15 -3.35
N ASN A 39 -7.27 -2.03 -2.93
CA ASN A 39 -8.70 -1.70 -2.81
C ASN A 39 -9.02 -0.88 -1.54
N LEU A 40 -8.01 -0.30 -0.90
CA LEU A 40 -8.18 0.53 0.30
C LEU A 40 -8.65 1.93 -0.10
N LYS A 41 -9.02 2.73 0.90
CA LYS A 41 -9.39 4.14 0.67
C LYS A 41 -8.15 4.94 0.26
N LYS A 42 -8.40 6.01 -0.50
CA LYS A 42 -7.39 7.04 -0.78
C LYS A 42 -6.85 7.60 0.54
N LEU A 43 -5.54 7.77 0.59
CA LEU A 43 -4.86 8.39 1.71
C LEU A 43 -5.10 9.90 1.67
N SER A 44 -5.25 10.49 2.84
CA SER A 44 -5.26 11.93 3.05
C SER A 44 -4.16 12.28 4.03
N SER A 45 -3.55 13.45 3.89
CA SER A 45 -2.79 14.02 5.00
C SER A 45 -3.76 14.31 6.16
N ALA A 46 -3.21 14.36 7.38
CA ALA A 46 -3.93 14.86 8.54
C ALA A 46 -4.11 16.39 8.44
#